data_AF-A0A4C1XIR7-F1
#
_entry.id   AF-A0A4C1XIR7-F1
#
_cell.length_a   1.000
_cell.length_b   1.000
_cell.length_c   1.000
_cell.angle_alpha   90.00
_cell.angle_beta   90.00
_cell.angle_gamma   90.00
#
_symmetry.space_group_name_H-M   'P 1'
#
loop_
_entity.id
_entity.type
_entity.pdbx_description
1 polymer ?
#
loop_
_entity_poly.entity_id
_entity_poly.type
_entity_poly.pdbx_seq_one_letter_code
_entity_poly.pdbx_strand_id
1 'polypeptide(L)'
;MPRKRSNLSQYSRNAKRMRLVRSQETEEDREARLTSSQERQARLRATETSAQRESRLSSQRSQTEATRIRESMEQREARLFTDREAHALSRESETFTDRETRLSSQSIRTANARSQETPEERETRLTADREAHALSRESETFTDRETRLNSQRVRTLLSRELESSSDREFRLTADRERHNNARILESEDEYRQRLQTTRENYELIRLSEENYLLAERERVREIRHEETVDQRQSRLNADRLQHTVSRMLSSSIEDPENGAEIDILPWVTKEKSGYLYLPRIDYSEFASIGGMEICCQFCHALKWRKEPNGICCSGGKVLIENFHELPDFIKALLNGEHPQSKHF
;
A
#
# COMPACT_ATOMS: atom_id res chain seq x y z
N MET A 1 -53.27 57.08 54.89
CA MET A 1 -54.27 56.10 54.42
C MET A 1 -53.57 55.05 53.57
N PRO A 2 -53.34 53.81 54.05
CA PRO A 2 -52.69 52.78 53.25
C PRO A 2 -53.68 52.20 52.24
N ARG A 3 -53.29 52.11 50.96
CA ARG A 3 -54.12 51.49 49.90
C ARG A 3 -54.36 50.01 50.23
N LYS A 4 -55.64 49.59 50.19
CA LYS A 4 -56.06 48.19 50.35
C LYS A 4 -55.27 47.31 49.38
N ARG A 5 -54.58 46.29 49.90
CA ARG A 5 -53.96 45.22 49.09
C ARG A 5 -55.08 44.52 48.31
N SER A 6 -54.98 44.51 46.98
CA SER A 6 -55.90 43.75 46.13
C SER A 6 -55.76 42.25 46.46
N ASN A 7 -56.89 41.57 46.67
CA ASN A 7 -56.96 40.14 46.97
C ASN A 7 -56.50 39.31 45.76
N LEU A 8 -55.19 39.15 45.61
CA LEU A 8 -54.53 38.32 44.59
C LEU A 8 -54.84 36.81 44.71
N SER A 9 -55.58 36.37 45.74
CA SER A 9 -55.86 34.94 45.99
C SER A 9 -57.29 34.46 45.63
N GLN A 10 -58.20 35.34 45.22
CA GLN A 10 -59.56 34.92 44.83
C GLN A 10 -59.64 34.58 43.34
N TYR A 11 -59.61 33.28 43.03
CA TYR A 11 -59.99 32.78 41.70
C TYR A 11 -61.43 33.20 41.37
N SER A 12 -61.61 33.82 40.21
CA SER A 12 -62.94 34.22 39.73
C SER A 12 -63.88 33.01 39.63
N ARG A 13 -65.19 33.22 39.81
CA ARG A 13 -66.21 32.17 39.62
C ARG A 13 -66.05 31.45 38.28
N ASN A 14 -65.66 32.17 37.24
CA ASN A 14 -65.40 31.61 35.91
C ASN A 14 -64.15 30.71 35.88
N ALA A 15 -63.06 31.11 36.53
CA ALA A 15 -61.86 30.28 36.63
C ALA A 15 -62.14 28.96 37.38
N LYS A 16 -62.98 29.00 38.44
CA LYS A 16 -63.42 27.81 39.16
C LYS A 16 -64.28 26.89 38.29
N ARG A 17 -65.25 27.45 37.55
CA ARG A 17 -66.08 26.69 36.59
C ARG A 17 -65.26 26.02 35.51
N MET A 18 -64.34 26.76 34.87
CA MET A 18 -63.46 26.20 33.83
C MET A 18 -62.52 25.12 34.36
N ARG A 19 -62.07 25.22 35.63
CA ARG A 19 -61.26 24.18 36.27
C ARG A 19 -62.06 22.90 36.50
N LEU A 20 -63.33 23.02 36.92
CA LEU A 20 -64.23 21.87 37.10
C LEU A 20 -64.54 21.19 35.77
N VAL A 21 -64.85 21.97 34.72
CA VAL A 21 -65.06 21.45 33.36
C VAL A 21 -63.82 20.69 32.89
N ARG A 22 -62.61 21.28 33.04
CA ARG A 22 -61.34 20.61 32.68
C ARG A 22 -61.06 19.33 33.47
N SER A 23 -61.52 19.23 34.72
CA SER A 23 -61.34 18.02 35.53
C SER A 23 -62.30 16.88 35.16
N GLN A 24 -63.35 17.19 34.40
CA GLN A 24 -64.37 16.24 33.94
C GLN A 24 -64.34 16.07 32.42
N GLU A 25 -63.38 16.70 31.72
CA GLU A 25 -63.17 16.56 30.28
C GLU A 25 -62.80 15.11 29.96
N THR A 26 -63.36 14.58 28.88
CA THR A 26 -62.88 13.34 28.25
C THR A 26 -61.53 13.60 27.57
N GLU A 27 -60.79 12.55 27.23
CA GLU A 27 -59.51 12.73 26.52
C GLU A 27 -59.74 13.39 25.13
N GLU A 28 -60.81 13.02 24.44
CA GLU A 28 -61.19 13.61 23.15
C GLU A 28 -61.51 15.11 23.27
N ASP A 29 -62.30 15.52 24.28
CA ASP A 29 -62.61 16.93 24.53
C ASP A 29 -61.35 17.72 24.92
N ARG A 30 -60.47 17.10 25.71
CA ARG A 30 -59.20 17.67 26.12
C ARG A 30 -58.29 17.88 24.90
N GLU A 31 -58.20 16.90 24.02
CA GLU A 31 -57.44 17.00 22.77
C GLU A 31 -58.01 18.10 21.87
N ALA A 32 -59.32 18.11 21.61
CA ALA A 32 -59.98 19.14 20.80
C ALA A 32 -59.76 20.56 21.34
N ARG A 33 -59.74 20.73 22.67
CA ARG A 33 -59.41 22.02 23.31
C ARG A 33 -57.94 22.39 23.12
N LEU A 34 -57.02 21.43 23.25
CA LEU A 34 -55.59 21.66 23.05
C LEU A 34 -55.28 22.00 21.58
N THR A 35 -55.86 21.27 20.61
CA THR A 35 -55.70 21.55 19.18
C THR A 35 -56.23 22.95 18.83
N SER A 36 -57.45 23.28 19.27
CA SER A 36 -58.02 24.64 19.08
C SER A 36 -57.14 25.75 19.67
N SER A 37 -56.51 25.49 20.83
CA SER A 37 -55.58 26.43 21.45
C SER A 37 -54.26 26.54 20.66
N GLN A 38 -53.73 25.43 20.16
CA GLN A 38 -52.52 25.39 19.33
C GLN A 38 -52.75 26.14 18.01
N GLU A 39 -53.89 25.91 17.34
CA GLU A 39 -54.27 26.62 16.12
C GLU A 39 -54.36 28.12 16.33
N ARG A 40 -55.02 28.55 17.41
CA ARG A 40 -55.11 29.98 17.75
C ARG A 40 -53.71 30.59 17.95
N GLN A 41 -52.83 29.91 18.66
CA GLN A 41 -51.45 30.38 18.84
C GLN A 41 -50.66 30.38 17.53
N ALA A 42 -50.82 29.37 16.69
CA ALA A 42 -50.17 29.30 15.38
C ALA A 42 -50.60 30.46 14.48
N ARG A 43 -51.90 30.78 14.46
CA ARG A 43 -52.43 31.95 13.73
C ARG A 43 -51.84 33.25 14.25
N LEU A 44 -51.79 33.45 15.58
CA LEU A 44 -51.16 34.64 16.17
C LEU A 44 -49.69 34.75 15.78
N ARG A 45 -48.93 33.65 15.85
CA ARG A 45 -47.51 33.60 15.44
C ARG A 45 -47.31 33.85 13.95
N ALA A 46 -48.23 33.41 13.10
CA ALA A 46 -48.17 33.64 11.65
C ALA A 46 -48.35 35.12 11.30
N THR A 47 -49.10 35.86 12.12
CA THR A 47 -49.31 37.31 11.96
C THR A 47 -48.30 38.18 12.72
N GLU A 48 -47.32 37.59 13.41
CA GLU A 48 -46.30 38.34 14.15
C GLU A 48 -45.42 39.16 13.19
N THR A 49 -45.15 40.41 13.55
CA THR A 49 -44.09 41.19 12.90
C THR A 49 -42.71 40.69 13.34
N SER A 50 -41.67 41.01 12.57
CA SER A 50 -40.28 40.65 12.93
C SER A 50 -39.90 41.13 14.34
N ALA A 51 -40.27 42.35 14.71
CA ALA A 51 -39.99 42.92 16.03
C ALA A 51 -40.74 42.19 17.16
N GLN A 52 -42.01 41.83 16.94
CA GLN A 52 -42.79 41.05 17.91
C GLN A 52 -42.22 39.64 18.09
N ARG A 53 -41.84 38.99 16.98
CA ARG A 53 -41.18 37.68 17.00
C ARG A 53 -39.86 37.75 17.76
N GLU A 54 -39.06 38.79 17.54
CA GLU A 54 -37.78 38.98 18.22
C GLU A 54 -37.97 39.23 19.73
N SER A 55 -38.92 40.07 20.11
CA SER A 55 -39.27 40.30 21.52
C SER A 55 -39.71 39.01 22.22
N ARG A 56 -40.55 38.20 21.56
CA ARG A 56 -40.99 36.90 22.08
C ARG A 56 -39.83 35.92 22.23
N LEU A 57 -38.98 35.77 21.20
CA LEU A 57 -37.81 34.89 21.25
C LEU A 57 -36.78 35.37 22.28
N SER A 58 -36.59 36.67 22.43
CA SER A 58 -35.72 37.26 23.46
C SER A 58 -36.23 36.95 24.86
N SER A 59 -37.53 37.17 25.11
CA SER A 59 -38.18 36.82 26.38
C SER A 59 -38.08 35.33 26.68
N GLN A 60 -38.25 34.47 25.67
CA GLN A 60 -38.10 33.02 25.80
C GLN A 60 -36.66 32.64 26.15
N ARG A 61 -35.65 33.22 25.49
CA ARG A 61 -34.24 33.00 25.82
C ARG A 61 -33.94 33.40 27.27
N SER A 62 -34.35 34.59 27.70
CA SER A 62 -34.13 35.05 29.08
C SER A 62 -34.81 34.15 30.12
N GLN A 63 -36.02 33.65 29.85
CA GLN A 63 -36.67 32.69 30.74
C GLN A 63 -35.91 31.37 30.81
N THR A 64 -35.46 30.82 29.66
CA THR A 64 -34.69 29.57 29.63
C THR A 64 -33.31 29.70 30.28
N GLU A 65 -32.68 30.87 30.18
CA GLU A 65 -31.43 31.17 30.85
C GLU A 65 -31.65 31.24 32.37
N ALA A 66 -32.69 31.94 32.82
CA ALA A 66 -33.03 32.02 34.24
C ALA A 66 -33.42 30.67 34.86
N THR A 67 -33.96 29.72 34.08
CA THR A 67 -34.17 28.34 34.55
C THR A 67 -32.87 27.56 34.59
N ARG A 68 -32.01 27.68 33.57
CA ARG A 68 -30.68 27.01 33.52
C ARG A 68 -29.73 27.48 34.62
N ILE A 69 -29.72 28.77 34.97
CA ILE A 69 -28.87 29.31 36.05
C ILE A 69 -29.27 28.75 37.42
N ARG A 70 -30.56 28.45 37.62
CA ARG A 70 -31.10 27.91 38.88
C ARG A 70 -31.20 26.38 38.89
N GLU A 71 -30.70 25.73 37.84
CA GLU A 71 -30.76 24.28 37.67
C GLU A 71 -29.85 23.60 38.71
N SER A 72 -30.34 22.53 39.35
CA SER A 72 -29.49 21.69 40.20
C SER A 72 -28.58 20.80 39.34
N MET A 73 -27.55 20.21 39.95
CA MET A 73 -26.66 19.27 39.23
C MET A 73 -27.45 18.08 38.65
N GLU A 74 -28.36 17.49 39.43
CA GLU A 74 -29.22 16.38 38.96
C GLU A 74 -30.14 16.79 37.80
N GLN A 75 -30.76 17.98 37.89
CA GLN A 75 -31.60 18.50 36.80
C GLN A 75 -30.78 18.73 35.53
N ARG A 76 -29.57 19.28 35.69
CA ARG A 76 -28.63 19.52 34.59
C ARG A 76 -28.18 18.22 33.95
N GLU A 77 -27.88 17.20 34.74
CA GLU A 77 -27.50 15.88 34.25
C GLU A 77 -28.65 15.20 33.52
N ALA A 78 -29.87 15.23 34.07
CA ALA A 78 -31.05 14.70 33.41
C ALA A 78 -31.31 15.40 32.07
N ARG A 79 -31.23 16.74 32.02
CA ARG A 79 -31.38 17.50 30.77
C ARG A 79 -30.29 17.18 29.75
N LEU A 80 -29.03 17.13 30.17
CA LEU A 80 -27.93 16.78 29.27
C LEU A 80 -27.99 15.32 28.83
N PHE A 81 -28.55 14.42 29.64
CA PHE A 81 -28.82 13.04 29.27
C PHE A 81 -29.87 12.99 28.15
N THR A 82 -31.02 13.65 28.33
CA THR A 82 -32.05 13.74 27.30
C THR A 82 -31.56 14.42 26.03
N ASP A 83 -30.72 15.45 26.14
CA ASP A 83 -30.12 16.14 24.99
C ASP A 83 -29.17 15.20 24.20
N ARG A 84 -28.37 14.39 24.90
CA ARG A 84 -27.48 13.40 24.26
C ARG A 84 -28.28 12.31 23.55
N GLU A 85 -29.33 11.81 24.19
CA GLU A 85 -30.21 10.78 23.60
C GLU A 85 -30.92 11.31 22.35
N ALA A 86 -31.49 12.52 22.42
CA ALA A 86 -32.11 13.17 21.26
C ALA A 86 -31.09 13.38 20.11
N HIS A 87 -29.86 13.76 20.43
CA HIS A 87 -28.80 13.88 19.42
C HIS A 87 -28.39 12.53 18.82
N ALA A 88 -28.32 11.47 19.62
CA ALA A 88 -28.03 10.12 19.14
C ALA A 88 -29.12 9.64 18.18
N LEU A 89 -30.39 9.76 18.56
CA LEU A 89 -31.53 9.41 17.70
C LEU A 89 -31.53 10.23 16.41
N SER A 90 -31.27 11.54 16.49
CA SER A 90 -31.16 12.39 15.30
C SER A 90 -29.98 12.01 14.38
N ARG A 91 -28.89 11.47 14.92
CA ARG A 91 -27.73 10.97 14.15
C ARG A 91 -28.02 9.62 13.51
N GLU A 92 -28.78 8.76 14.20
CA GLU A 92 -29.21 7.46 13.69
C GLU A 92 -30.22 7.60 12.56
N SER A 93 -31.13 8.57 12.65
CA SER A 93 -32.12 8.88 11.59
C SER A 93 -31.57 9.80 10.50
N GLU A 94 -30.26 10.12 10.50
CA GLU A 94 -29.64 11.05 9.56
C GLU A 94 -29.61 10.44 8.15
N THR A 95 -30.06 11.19 7.14
CA THR A 95 -29.92 10.74 5.75
C THR A 95 -28.45 10.79 5.33
N PHE A 96 -28.08 10.06 4.27
CA PHE A 96 -26.70 10.09 3.76
C PHE A 96 -26.22 11.52 3.44
N THR A 97 -27.07 12.34 2.79
CA THR A 97 -26.76 13.72 2.43
C THR A 97 -26.62 14.62 3.67
N ASP A 98 -27.47 14.44 4.67
CA ASP A 98 -27.36 15.20 5.93
C ASP A 98 -26.07 14.83 6.67
N ARG A 99 -25.71 13.55 6.68
CA ARG A 99 -24.45 13.07 7.25
C ARG A 99 -23.24 13.66 6.54
N GLU A 100 -23.26 13.69 5.22
CA GLU A 100 -22.18 14.25 4.41
C GLU A 100 -22.03 15.75 4.63
N THR A 101 -23.13 16.51 4.58
CA THR A 101 -23.11 17.97 4.82
C THR A 101 -22.62 18.30 6.23
N ARG A 102 -23.02 17.50 7.23
CA ARG A 102 -22.51 17.64 8.60
C ARG A 102 -21.02 17.36 8.71
N LEU A 103 -20.54 16.23 8.18
CA LEU A 103 -19.12 15.85 8.25
C LEU A 103 -18.26 16.86 7.49
N SER A 104 -18.72 17.34 6.33
CA SER A 104 -18.09 18.43 5.58
C SER A 104 -18.03 19.72 6.41
N SER A 105 -19.15 20.13 7.00
CA SER A 105 -19.21 21.31 7.88
C SER A 105 -18.34 21.17 9.14
N GLN A 106 -18.19 19.95 9.67
CA GLN A 106 -17.29 19.67 10.78
C GLN A 106 -15.82 19.77 10.34
N SER A 107 -15.47 19.17 9.20
CA SER A 107 -14.13 19.24 8.61
C SER A 107 -13.70 20.69 8.38
N ILE A 108 -14.55 21.51 7.74
CA ILE A 108 -14.29 22.93 7.48
C ILE A 108 -14.06 23.69 8.79
N ARG A 109 -14.91 23.49 9.80
CA ARG A 109 -14.73 24.14 11.11
C ARG A 109 -13.41 23.74 11.77
N THR A 110 -13.04 22.46 11.72
CA THR A 110 -11.76 22.00 12.29
C THR A 110 -10.56 22.53 11.52
N ALA A 111 -10.64 22.63 10.19
CA ALA A 111 -9.57 23.19 9.36
C ALA A 111 -9.38 24.69 9.63
N ASN A 112 -10.49 25.45 9.75
CA ASN A 112 -10.44 26.88 10.08
C ASN A 112 -9.91 27.13 11.49
N ALA A 113 -10.27 26.29 12.47
CA ALA A 113 -9.68 26.38 13.81
C ALA A 113 -8.16 26.11 13.75
N ARG A 114 -7.74 25.05 13.04
CA ARG A 114 -6.32 24.67 12.87
C ARG A 114 -5.49 25.71 12.13
N SER A 115 -6.07 26.42 11.16
CA SER A 115 -5.35 27.47 10.41
C SER A 115 -5.11 28.74 11.23
N GLN A 116 -5.85 28.91 12.32
CA GLN A 116 -5.73 30.03 13.25
C GLN A 116 -5.00 29.64 14.54
N GLU A 117 -4.53 28.38 14.67
CA GLU A 117 -3.77 27.91 15.83
C GLU A 117 -2.48 28.73 16.00
N THR A 118 -2.26 29.20 17.21
CA THR A 118 -0.94 29.70 17.61
C THR A 118 0.08 28.55 17.68
N PRO A 119 1.40 28.83 17.60
CA PRO A 119 2.41 27.78 17.72
C PRO A 119 2.32 26.98 19.04
N GLU A 120 1.95 27.63 20.15
CA GLU A 120 1.78 26.99 21.45
C GLU A 120 0.55 26.06 21.48
N GLU A 121 -0.60 26.52 20.98
CA GLU A 121 -1.80 25.70 20.83
C GLU A 121 -1.55 24.51 19.90
N ARG A 122 -0.80 24.74 18.81
CA ARG A 122 -0.41 23.68 17.88
C ARG A 122 0.45 22.63 18.57
N GLU A 123 1.43 23.04 19.38
CA GLU A 123 2.29 22.08 20.09
C GLU A 123 1.51 21.31 21.14
N THR A 124 0.66 21.97 21.94
CA THR A 124 -0.20 21.28 22.92
C THR A 124 -1.15 20.27 22.27
N ARG A 125 -1.72 20.59 21.10
CA ARG A 125 -2.52 19.63 20.33
C ARG A 125 -1.66 18.46 19.84
N LEU A 126 -0.47 18.72 19.29
CA LEU A 126 0.40 17.65 18.81
C LEU A 126 0.97 16.78 19.93
N THR A 127 1.23 17.32 21.11
CA THR A 127 1.62 16.53 22.28
C THR A 127 0.48 15.64 22.72
N ALA A 128 -0.74 16.17 22.83
CA ALA A 128 -1.93 15.38 23.14
C ALA A 128 -2.20 14.28 22.08
N ASP A 129 -2.04 14.59 20.79
CA ASP A 129 -2.17 13.61 19.70
C ASP A 129 -1.12 12.48 19.82
N ARG A 130 0.13 12.82 20.15
CA ARG A 130 1.22 11.83 20.37
C ARG A 130 0.93 10.94 21.58
N GLU A 131 0.49 11.52 22.70
CA GLU A 131 0.11 10.80 23.93
C GLU A 131 -1.06 9.87 23.68
N ALA A 132 -2.13 10.34 23.03
CA ALA A 132 -3.29 9.52 22.68
C ALA A 132 -2.89 8.35 21.77
N HIS A 133 -2.02 8.59 20.79
CA HIS A 133 -1.52 7.54 19.91
C HIS A 133 -0.61 6.53 20.67
N ALA A 134 0.20 6.99 21.63
CA ALA A 134 1.01 6.10 22.47
C ALA A 134 0.11 5.19 23.33
N LEU A 135 -0.88 5.75 24.02
CA LEU A 135 -1.86 4.99 24.81
C LEU A 135 -2.65 3.99 23.94
N SER A 136 -3.03 4.39 22.71
CA SER A 136 -3.68 3.49 21.75
C SER A 136 -2.76 2.35 21.30
N ARG A 137 -1.43 2.57 21.23
CA ARG A 137 -0.44 1.53 20.88
C ARG A 137 -0.18 0.58 22.05
N GLU A 138 -0.18 1.10 23.27
CA GLU A 138 0.00 0.31 24.50
C GLU A 138 -1.19 -0.62 24.78
N SER A 139 -2.40 -0.15 24.46
CA SER A 139 -3.65 -0.92 24.58
C SER A 139 -3.99 -1.75 23.34
N GLU A 140 -3.11 -1.77 22.33
CA GLU A 140 -3.33 -2.48 21.07
C GLU A 140 -3.35 -4.01 21.30
N THR A 141 -4.38 -4.69 20.79
CA THR A 141 -4.40 -6.15 20.81
C THR A 141 -3.33 -6.72 19.88
N PHE A 142 -2.93 -7.97 20.08
CA PHE A 142 -1.95 -8.62 19.19
C PHE A 142 -2.39 -8.58 17.71
N THR A 143 -3.66 -8.84 17.43
CA THR A 143 -4.22 -8.82 16.08
C THR A 143 -4.24 -7.42 15.47
N ASP A 144 -4.56 -6.39 16.25
CA ASP A 144 -4.52 -5.00 15.79
C ASP A 144 -3.08 -4.56 15.49
N ARG A 145 -2.13 -4.98 16.32
CA ARG A 145 -0.71 -4.73 16.10
C ARG A 145 -0.22 -5.38 14.82
N GLU A 146 -0.61 -6.63 14.58
CA GLU A 146 -0.22 -7.37 13.39
C GLU A 146 -0.81 -6.75 12.12
N THR A 147 -2.12 -6.43 12.12
CA THR A 147 -2.78 -5.79 10.98
C THR A 147 -2.18 -4.43 10.66
N ARG A 148 -1.84 -3.62 11.67
CA ARG A 148 -1.13 -2.36 11.48
C ARG A 148 0.26 -2.55 10.90
N LEU A 149 1.08 -3.44 11.48
CA LEU A 149 2.45 -3.66 11.01
C LEU A 149 2.45 -4.20 9.58
N ASN A 150 1.49 -5.08 9.26
CA ASN A 150 1.29 -5.55 7.89
C ASN A 150 0.90 -4.40 6.95
N SER A 151 -0.07 -3.56 7.35
CA SER A 151 -0.46 -2.38 6.59
C SER A 151 0.67 -1.37 6.41
N GLN A 152 1.59 -1.28 7.38
CA GLN A 152 2.79 -0.46 7.27
C GLN A 152 3.79 -1.08 6.27
N ARG A 153 4.06 -2.39 6.35
CA ARG A 153 4.93 -3.11 5.39
C ARG A 153 4.42 -2.94 3.95
N VAL A 154 3.13 -3.18 3.71
CA VAL A 154 2.51 -3.01 2.39
C VAL A 154 2.69 -1.60 1.87
N ARG A 155 2.39 -0.57 2.68
CA ARG A 155 2.61 0.84 2.28
C ARG A 155 4.07 1.12 1.95
N THR A 156 5.02 0.61 2.74
CA THR A 156 6.44 0.80 2.46
C THR A 156 6.90 0.09 1.19
N LEU A 157 6.35 -1.09 0.89
CA LEU A 157 6.65 -1.82 -0.35
C LEU A 157 6.12 -1.06 -1.56
N LEU A 158 4.85 -0.68 -1.54
CA LEU A 158 4.24 0.11 -2.63
C LEU A 158 4.99 1.44 -2.86
N SER A 159 5.39 2.12 -1.79
CA SER A 159 6.19 3.35 -1.91
C SER A 159 7.57 3.10 -2.52
N ARG A 160 8.18 1.92 -2.31
CA ARG A 160 9.48 1.55 -2.89
C ARG A 160 9.34 1.10 -4.35
N GLU A 161 8.23 0.45 -4.72
CA GLU A 161 7.95 0.03 -6.10
C GLU A 161 7.70 1.21 -7.02
N LEU A 162 7.07 2.27 -6.50
CA LEU A 162 6.81 3.51 -7.22
C LEU A 162 7.95 4.54 -7.08
N GLU A 163 9.03 4.18 -6.39
CA GLU A 163 10.17 5.07 -6.13
C GLU A 163 10.90 5.38 -7.43
N SER A 164 11.14 6.67 -7.71
CA SER A 164 11.98 7.05 -8.84
C SER A 164 13.44 6.67 -8.59
N SER A 165 14.26 6.54 -9.64
CA SER A 165 15.68 6.21 -9.49
C SER A 165 16.42 7.22 -8.62
N SER A 166 16.10 8.52 -8.71
CA SER A 166 16.73 9.56 -7.88
C SER A 166 16.30 9.46 -6.42
N ASP A 167 15.01 9.23 -6.15
CA ASP A 167 14.50 9.07 -4.78
C ASP A 167 15.11 7.83 -4.12
N ARG A 168 15.26 6.75 -4.90
CA ARG A 168 15.92 5.52 -4.45
C ARG A 168 17.37 5.78 -4.08
N GLU A 169 18.09 6.54 -4.89
CA GLU A 169 19.47 6.90 -4.58
C GLU A 169 19.55 7.75 -3.32
N PHE A 170 18.70 8.77 -3.18
CA PHE A 170 18.63 9.62 -1.99
C PHE A 170 18.28 8.83 -0.72
N ARG A 171 17.33 7.88 -0.81
CA ARG A 171 17.00 7.02 0.33
C ARG A 171 18.19 6.14 0.72
N LEU A 172 18.89 5.54 -0.26
CA LEU A 172 20.05 4.69 0.00
C LEU A 172 21.25 5.48 0.55
N THR A 173 21.49 6.71 0.09
CA THR A 173 22.52 7.57 0.68
C THR A 173 22.16 7.93 2.12
N ALA A 174 20.92 8.33 2.37
CA ALA A 174 20.45 8.61 3.73
C ALA A 174 20.48 7.37 4.65
N ASP A 175 20.18 6.17 4.13
CA ASP A 175 20.30 4.90 4.86
C ASP A 175 21.77 4.63 5.24
N ARG A 176 22.72 4.83 4.31
CA ARG A 176 24.15 4.68 4.58
C ARG A 176 24.65 5.68 5.62
N GLU A 177 24.23 6.94 5.52
CA GLU A 177 24.57 7.98 6.49
C GLU A 177 24.03 7.66 7.88
N ARG A 178 22.75 7.24 7.99
CA ARG A 178 22.17 6.79 9.26
C ARG A 178 22.95 5.63 9.87
N HIS A 179 23.30 4.63 9.07
CA HIS A 179 24.09 3.50 9.54
C HIS A 179 25.49 3.93 9.97
N ASN A 180 26.15 4.84 9.25
CA ASN A 180 27.45 5.38 9.64
C ASN A 180 27.37 6.16 10.97
N ASN A 181 26.38 7.04 11.11
CA ASN A 181 26.16 7.78 12.36
C ASN A 181 25.87 6.83 13.53
N ALA A 182 25.08 5.78 13.31
CA ALA A 182 24.84 4.75 14.32
C ALA A 182 26.13 4.00 14.71
N ARG A 183 27.04 3.77 13.77
CA ARG A 183 28.37 3.15 14.04
C ARG A 183 29.29 4.08 14.83
N ILE A 184 29.26 5.37 14.54
CA ILE A 184 30.08 6.38 15.24
C ILE A 184 29.62 6.54 16.70
N LEU A 185 28.31 6.42 16.93
CA LEU A 185 27.70 6.53 18.27
C LEU A 185 27.59 5.17 18.99
N GLU A 186 28.10 4.09 18.40
CA GLU A 186 28.05 2.74 18.95
C GLU A 186 28.88 2.69 20.24
N SER A 187 28.30 2.18 21.32
CA SER A 187 29.05 1.90 22.54
C SER A 187 30.01 0.71 22.32
N GLU A 188 31.06 0.61 23.14
CA GLU A 188 32.04 -0.48 23.03
C GLU A 188 31.40 -1.88 23.16
N ASP A 189 30.38 -2.01 24.01
CA ASP A 189 29.67 -3.28 24.19
C ASP A 189 28.81 -3.63 22.96
N GLU A 190 28.10 -2.66 22.38
CA GLU A 190 27.34 -2.84 21.13
C GLU A 190 28.27 -3.20 19.96
N TYR A 191 29.43 -2.55 19.88
CA TYR A 191 30.46 -2.85 18.88
C TYR A 191 30.93 -4.31 18.98
N ARG A 192 31.24 -4.77 20.20
CA ARG A 192 31.66 -6.16 20.44
C ARG A 192 30.55 -7.15 20.10
N GLN A 193 29.32 -6.87 20.53
CA GLN A 193 28.17 -7.72 20.24
C GLN A 193 27.91 -7.83 18.73
N ARG A 194 28.02 -6.72 17.99
CA ARG A 194 27.93 -6.76 16.55
C ARG A 194 29.04 -7.59 15.92
N LEU A 195 30.28 -7.41 16.35
CA LEU A 195 31.40 -8.16 15.77
C LEU A 195 31.23 -9.66 16.03
N GLN A 196 30.81 -10.04 17.24
CA GLN A 196 30.47 -11.41 17.59
C GLN A 196 29.35 -11.96 16.71
N THR A 197 28.21 -11.26 16.61
CA THR A 197 27.09 -11.70 15.76
C THR A 197 27.48 -11.78 14.28
N THR A 198 28.36 -10.90 13.80
CA THR A 198 28.90 -10.97 12.43
C THR A 198 29.73 -12.24 12.23
N ARG A 199 30.57 -12.61 13.20
CA ARG A 199 31.36 -13.86 13.17
C ARG A 199 30.46 -15.09 13.22
N GLU A 200 29.50 -15.12 14.13
CA GLU A 200 28.53 -16.21 14.26
C GLU A 200 27.72 -16.40 12.96
N ASN A 201 27.26 -15.31 12.35
CA ASN A 201 26.57 -15.35 11.06
C ASN A 201 27.47 -15.91 9.94
N TYR A 202 28.74 -15.50 9.90
CA TYR A 202 29.69 -16.03 8.93
C TYR A 202 29.93 -17.53 9.13
N GLU A 203 30.13 -17.97 10.37
CA GLU A 203 30.29 -19.39 10.69
C GLU A 203 29.04 -20.20 10.34
N LEU A 204 27.86 -19.66 10.61
CA LEU A 204 26.59 -20.30 10.26
C LEU A 204 26.44 -20.46 8.74
N ILE A 205 26.78 -19.43 7.96
CA ILE A 205 26.76 -19.52 6.49
C ILE A 205 27.77 -20.57 6.02
N ARG A 206 29.01 -20.52 6.51
CA ARG A 206 30.07 -21.47 6.16
C ARG A 206 29.66 -22.91 6.46
N LEU A 207 29.12 -23.18 7.66
CA LEU A 207 28.65 -24.51 8.05
C LEU A 207 27.45 -24.95 7.21
N SER A 208 26.53 -24.04 6.87
CA SER A 208 25.39 -24.36 6.00
C SER A 208 25.86 -24.79 4.61
N GLU A 209 26.89 -24.14 4.06
CA GLU A 209 27.48 -24.47 2.77
C GLU A 209 28.24 -25.80 2.83
N GLU A 210 29.04 -26.03 3.88
CA GLU A 210 29.72 -27.30 4.12
C GLU A 210 28.72 -28.47 4.22
N ASN A 211 27.64 -28.29 4.98
CA ASN A 211 26.58 -29.29 5.11
C ASN A 211 25.88 -29.56 3.77
N TYR A 212 25.60 -28.52 2.99
CA TYR A 212 25.03 -28.67 1.64
C TYR A 212 25.97 -29.48 0.74
N LEU A 213 27.27 -29.16 0.73
CA LEU A 213 28.27 -29.87 -0.07
C LEU A 213 28.44 -31.33 0.38
N LEU A 214 28.38 -31.59 1.69
CA LEU A 214 28.41 -32.95 2.24
C LEU A 214 27.20 -33.77 1.80
N ALA A 215 25.99 -33.20 1.93
CA ALA A 215 24.76 -33.83 1.48
C ALA A 215 24.79 -34.13 -0.03
N GLU A 216 25.32 -33.20 -0.83
CA GLU A 216 25.48 -33.42 -2.28
C GLU A 216 26.47 -34.54 -2.59
N ARG A 217 27.60 -34.61 -1.86
CA ARG A 217 28.57 -35.72 -2.00
C ARG A 217 27.99 -37.07 -1.61
N GLU A 218 27.11 -37.12 -0.62
CA GLU A 218 26.39 -38.35 -0.23
C GLU A 218 25.41 -38.78 -1.29
N ARG A 219 24.55 -37.86 -1.77
CA ARG A 219 23.64 -38.10 -2.88
C ARG A 219 24.36 -38.66 -4.11
N VAL A 220 25.48 -38.05 -4.51
CA VAL A 220 26.28 -38.53 -5.64
C VAL A 220 26.88 -39.92 -5.37
N ARG A 221 27.30 -40.22 -4.13
CA ARG A 221 27.80 -41.54 -3.76
C ARG A 221 26.72 -42.62 -3.85
N GLU A 222 25.51 -42.32 -3.41
CA GLU A 222 24.35 -43.23 -3.50
C GLU A 222 24.01 -43.53 -4.97
N ILE A 223 23.90 -42.51 -5.81
CA ILE A 223 23.67 -42.67 -7.25
C ILE A 223 24.76 -43.57 -7.86
N ARG A 224 26.04 -43.33 -7.55
CA ARG A 224 27.17 -44.13 -8.05
C ARG A 224 27.18 -45.56 -7.53
N HIS A 225 26.63 -45.81 -6.35
CA HIS A 225 26.50 -47.16 -5.79
C HIS A 225 25.45 -47.99 -6.55
N GLU A 226 24.37 -47.33 -6.98
CA GLU A 226 23.29 -47.95 -7.75
C GLU A 226 23.56 -48.03 -9.26
N GLU A 227 24.68 -47.47 -9.74
CA GLU A 227 25.09 -47.53 -11.16
C GLU A 227 25.28 -48.98 -11.65
N THR A 228 24.65 -49.29 -12.78
CA THR A 228 24.99 -50.48 -13.57
C THR A 228 26.39 -50.37 -14.19
N VAL A 229 26.97 -51.49 -14.63
CA VAL A 229 28.32 -51.53 -15.23
C VAL A 229 28.42 -50.62 -16.47
N ASP A 230 27.41 -50.63 -17.33
CA ASP A 230 27.38 -49.79 -18.53
C ASP A 230 27.28 -48.30 -18.19
N GLN A 231 26.43 -47.94 -17.22
CA GLN A 231 26.30 -46.55 -16.74
C GLN A 231 27.63 -46.05 -16.13
N ARG A 232 28.31 -46.89 -15.35
CA ARG A 232 29.64 -46.58 -14.81
C ARG A 232 30.69 -46.38 -15.90
N GLN A 233 30.70 -47.25 -16.92
CA GLN A 233 31.62 -47.14 -18.06
C GLN A 233 31.39 -45.83 -18.81
N SER A 234 30.13 -45.47 -19.08
CA SER A 234 29.76 -44.21 -19.72
C SER A 234 30.17 -43.00 -18.89
N ARG A 235 29.94 -43.00 -17.57
CA ARG A 235 30.39 -41.91 -16.70
C ARG A 235 31.92 -41.78 -16.70
N LEU A 236 32.68 -42.87 -16.56
CA LEU A 236 34.15 -42.81 -16.60
C LEU A 236 34.68 -42.35 -17.97
N ASN A 237 34.01 -42.71 -19.06
CA ASN A 237 34.35 -42.19 -20.40
C ASN A 237 34.07 -40.70 -20.49
N ALA A 238 32.93 -40.24 -19.96
CA ALA A 238 32.59 -38.82 -19.88
C ALA A 238 33.58 -38.04 -19.01
N ASP A 239 33.90 -38.53 -17.80
CA ASP A 239 34.87 -37.92 -16.87
C ASP A 239 36.26 -37.79 -17.52
N ARG A 240 36.71 -38.84 -18.23
CA ARG A 240 37.97 -38.80 -18.99
C ARG A 240 37.94 -37.76 -20.10
N LEU A 241 36.85 -37.70 -20.87
CA LEU A 241 36.70 -36.72 -21.94
C LEU A 241 36.66 -35.29 -21.38
N GLN A 242 35.95 -35.09 -20.27
CA GLN A 242 35.87 -33.82 -19.54
C GLN A 242 37.23 -33.34 -19.05
N HIS A 243 38.03 -34.21 -18.44
CA HIS A 243 39.38 -33.86 -18.00
C HIS A 243 40.31 -33.55 -19.17
N THR A 244 40.24 -34.31 -20.26
CA THR A 244 41.03 -34.06 -21.48
C THR A 244 40.68 -32.70 -22.08
N VAL A 245 39.39 -32.42 -22.27
CA VAL A 245 38.91 -31.14 -22.83
C VAL A 245 39.29 -29.97 -21.91
N SER A 246 39.12 -30.11 -20.60
CA SER A 246 39.49 -29.07 -19.63
C SER A 246 40.98 -28.72 -19.68
N ARG A 247 41.86 -29.73 -19.81
CA ARG A 247 43.32 -29.52 -19.95
C ARG A 247 43.70 -28.84 -21.27
N MET A 248 43.07 -29.25 -22.37
CA MET A 248 43.32 -28.64 -23.68
C MET A 248 42.83 -27.19 -23.74
N LEU A 249 41.69 -26.88 -23.11
CA LEU A 249 41.19 -25.51 -23.01
C LEU A 249 42.10 -24.65 -22.14
N SER A 250 42.61 -25.16 -21.01
CA SER A 250 43.57 -24.40 -20.19
C SER A 250 44.89 -24.14 -20.93
N SER A 251 45.43 -25.11 -21.67
CA SER A 251 46.69 -24.89 -22.42
C SER A 251 46.51 -23.98 -23.64
N SER A 252 45.33 -24.01 -24.29
CA SER A 252 45.05 -23.15 -25.46
C SER A 252 44.86 -21.67 -25.10
N ILE A 253 44.52 -21.37 -23.84
CA ILE A 253 44.47 -19.99 -23.32
C ILE A 253 45.89 -19.44 -23.09
N GLU A 254 46.85 -20.32 -22.79
CA GLU A 254 48.23 -19.93 -22.45
C GLU A 254 49.11 -19.72 -23.69
N ASP A 255 48.92 -20.46 -24.79
CA ASP A 255 49.74 -20.34 -26.02
C ASP A 255 48.89 -20.34 -27.33
N PRO A 256 48.54 -19.17 -27.89
CA PRO A 256 47.69 -19.07 -29.09
C PRO A 256 48.38 -19.39 -30.42
N GLU A 257 49.71 -19.25 -30.50
CA GLU A 257 50.46 -19.26 -31.77
C GLU A 257 50.92 -20.66 -32.21
N ASN A 258 50.96 -21.65 -31.31
CA ASN A 258 51.26 -23.06 -31.63
C ASN A 258 49.99 -23.90 -31.83
N GLY A 259 48.98 -23.32 -32.49
CA GLY A 259 47.75 -24.02 -32.85
C GLY A 259 48.01 -25.09 -33.90
N ALA A 260 48.30 -26.31 -33.45
CA ALA A 260 48.27 -27.51 -34.29
C ALA A 260 46.97 -27.59 -35.11
N GLU A 261 47.06 -28.27 -36.26
CA GLU A 261 45.97 -28.64 -37.18
C GLU A 261 44.65 -28.91 -36.44
N ILE A 262 43.55 -28.31 -36.91
CA ILE A 262 42.29 -28.17 -36.16
C ILE A 262 41.57 -29.53 -36.07
N ASP A 263 41.85 -30.28 -35.00
CA ASP A 263 40.93 -31.31 -34.52
C ASP A 263 39.82 -30.63 -33.70
N ILE A 264 38.57 -30.74 -34.17
CA ILE A 264 37.40 -30.15 -33.52
C ILE A 264 37.07 -30.97 -32.26
N LEU A 265 36.94 -30.31 -31.11
CA LEU A 265 36.66 -30.94 -29.82
C LEU A 265 35.16 -31.27 -29.66
N PRO A 266 34.80 -32.45 -29.13
CA PRO A 266 33.41 -32.77 -28.80
C PRO A 266 32.84 -31.85 -27.72
N TRP A 267 31.55 -31.46 -27.83
CA TRP A 267 30.89 -30.62 -26.82
C TRP A 267 30.41 -31.42 -25.61
N VAL A 268 31.22 -31.45 -24.55
CA VAL A 268 30.96 -32.31 -23.37
C VAL A 268 30.20 -31.60 -22.25
N THR A 269 30.31 -30.27 -22.10
CA THR A 269 29.68 -29.48 -21.02
C THR A 269 28.81 -28.36 -21.56
N LYS A 270 27.49 -28.48 -21.33
CA LYS A 270 26.50 -27.52 -21.84
C LYS A 270 26.20 -26.37 -20.86
N GLU A 271 26.54 -26.53 -19.59
CA GLU A 271 26.29 -25.50 -18.58
C GLU A 271 27.13 -24.25 -18.87
N LYS A 272 26.45 -23.10 -18.99
CA LYS A 272 27.03 -21.76 -19.23
C LYS A 272 27.75 -21.56 -20.57
N SER A 273 27.82 -22.55 -21.46
CA SER A 273 28.47 -22.42 -22.77
C SER A 273 27.74 -21.47 -23.72
N GLY A 274 26.49 -21.11 -23.44
CA GLY A 274 25.75 -20.07 -24.18
C GLY A 274 26.31 -18.65 -23.99
N TYR A 275 27.20 -18.43 -23.03
CA TYR A 275 27.81 -17.13 -22.77
C TYR A 275 29.23 -16.98 -23.33
N LEU A 276 29.87 -18.08 -23.78
CA LEU A 276 31.24 -18.10 -24.29
C LEU A 276 31.32 -19.06 -25.49
N TYR A 277 31.33 -18.51 -26.70
CA TYR A 277 31.52 -19.27 -27.93
C TYR A 277 32.98 -19.68 -28.09
N LEU A 278 33.24 -20.98 -28.20
CA LEU A 278 34.58 -21.53 -28.40
C LEU A 278 34.67 -22.17 -29.80
N PRO A 279 35.32 -21.52 -30.79
CA PRO A 279 35.37 -21.98 -32.18
C PRO A 279 35.95 -23.39 -32.38
N ARG A 280 36.67 -23.92 -31.38
CA ARG A 280 37.26 -25.27 -31.39
C ARG A 280 36.28 -26.37 -30.98
N ILE A 281 35.07 -26.04 -30.52
CA ILE A 281 34.04 -27.02 -30.14
C ILE A 281 33.13 -27.28 -31.34
N ASP A 282 32.84 -28.54 -31.63
CA ASP A 282 31.84 -28.91 -32.63
C ASP A 282 30.43 -28.72 -32.05
N TYR A 283 29.87 -27.53 -32.18
CA TYR A 283 28.47 -27.30 -31.79
C TYR A 283 27.47 -27.92 -32.77
N SER A 284 27.90 -28.22 -34.00
CA SER A 284 27.01 -28.64 -35.09
C SER A 284 26.54 -30.09 -34.95
N GLU A 285 27.41 -30.98 -34.42
CA GLU A 285 27.09 -32.39 -34.16
C GLU A 285 25.98 -32.56 -33.10
N PHE A 286 25.88 -31.62 -32.15
CA PHE A 286 25.00 -31.73 -30.99
C PHE A 286 23.71 -30.90 -31.11
N ALA A 287 23.65 -29.96 -32.04
CA ALA A 287 22.50 -29.10 -32.24
C ALA A 287 22.35 -28.65 -33.71
N SER A 288 21.53 -29.38 -34.46
CA SER A 288 21.04 -28.89 -35.76
C SER A 288 19.76 -28.07 -35.55
N ILE A 289 19.89 -26.74 -35.58
CA ILE A 289 18.75 -25.81 -35.41
C ILE A 289 17.85 -25.83 -36.66
N GLY A 290 18.36 -26.32 -37.80
CA GLY A 290 17.64 -26.41 -39.07
C GLY A 290 17.57 -25.07 -39.80
N GLY A 291 16.94 -25.06 -40.98
CA GLY A 291 16.70 -23.82 -41.73
C GLY A 291 15.60 -22.97 -41.08
N MET A 292 15.68 -21.65 -41.26
CA MET A 292 14.60 -20.73 -40.92
C MET A 292 13.52 -20.76 -42.00
N GLU A 293 12.75 -21.84 -42.05
CA GLU A 293 11.77 -22.11 -43.11
C GLU A 293 10.34 -21.72 -42.71
N ILE A 294 10.10 -21.42 -41.44
CA ILE A 294 8.75 -21.13 -40.93
C ILE A 294 8.53 -19.63 -40.84
N CYS A 295 7.59 -19.09 -41.61
CA CYS A 295 7.22 -17.68 -41.47
C CYS A 295 6.27 -17.46 -40.28
N CYS A 296 6.56 -16.45 -39.46
CA CYS A 296 5.61 -15.96 -38.46
C CYS A 296 4.37 -15.37 -39.13
N GLN A 297 3.17 -15.76 -38.69
CA GLN A 297 1.92 -15.21 -39.23
C GLN A 297 1.69 -13.73 -38.88
N PHE A 298 2.33 -13.21 -37.82
CA PHE A 298 2.08 -11.86 -37.32
C PHE A 298 3.09 -10.82 -37.81
N CYS A 299 4.38 -11.18 -37.91
CA CYS A 299 5.45 -10.25 -38.30
C CYS A 299 6.28 -10.74 -39.50
N HIS A 300 5.89 -11.85 -40.13
CA HIS A 300 6.57 -12.46 -41.28
C HIS A 300 8.05 -12.83 -41.10
N ALA A 301 8.62 -12.66 -39.89
CA ALA A 301 9.95 -13.12 -39.55
C ALA A 301 10.08 -14.63 -39.78
N LEU A 302 11.20 -15.04 -40.38
CA LEU A 302 11.57 -16.44 -40.53
C LEU A 302 11.95 -17.02 -39.16
N LYS A 303 11.50 -18.23 -38.88
CA LYS A 303 11.65 -18.94 -37.61
C LYS A 303 12.16 -20.34 -37.84
N TRP A 304 12.77 -20.89 -36.80
CA TRP A 304 13.14 -22.30 -36.76
C TRP A 304 11.95 -23.18 -36.35
N ARG A 305 11.96 -24.43 -36.82
CA ARG A 305 10.86 -25.40 -36.60
C ARG A 305 10.50 -25.65 -35.14
N LYS A 306 11.49 -25.55 -34.24
CA LYS A 306 11.33 -25.81 -32.80
C LYS A 306 11.29 -24.53 -31.96
N GLU A 307 11.24 -23.35 -32.58
CA GLU A 307 11.20 -22.08 -31.88
C GLU A 307 9.81 -21.84 -31.24
N PRO A 308 9.73 -21.47 -29.95
CA PRO A 308 8.47 -21.13 -29.31
C PRO A 308 7.70 -20.02 -30.02
N ASN A 309 6.38 -20.18 -30.11
CA ASN A 309 5.51 -19.17 -30.67
C ASN A 309 5.63 -17.85 -29.88
N GLY A 310 6.05 -16.80 -30.56
CA GLY A 310 6.07 -15.45 -30.01
C GLY A 310 7.44 -14.95 -29.56
N ILE A 311 8.55 -15.67 -29.76
CA ILE A 311 9.88 -15.08 -29.54
C ILE A 311 10.09 -13.81 -30.38
N CYS A 312 9.67 -13.83 -31.65
CA CYS A 312 9.86 -12.70 -32.55
C CYS A 312 8.89 -11.52 -32.33
N CYS A 313 7.71 -11.70 -31.75
CA CYS A 313 6.67 -10.64 -31.69
C CYS A 313 5.68 -10.79 -30.52
N SER A 314 5.99 -11.65 -29.55
CA SER A 314 5.11 -12.03 -28.43
C SER A 314 3.70 -12.43 -28.86
N GLY A 315 3.59 -13.12 -30.01
CA GLY A 315 2.32 -13.56 -30.58
C GLY A 315 1.50 -12.42 -31.21
N GLY A 316 2.18 -11.42 -31.80
CA GLY A 316 1.55 -10.26 -32.44
C GLY A 316 1.29 -9.09 -31.50
N LYS A 317 1.74 -9.16 -30.24
CA LYS A 317 1.62 -8.07 -29.26
C LYS A 317 2.65 -6.96 -29.47
N VAL A 318 3.77 -7.28 -30.13
CA VAL A 318 4.79 -6.30 -30.51
C VAL A 318 4.61 -5.99 -32.00
N LEU A 319 4.23 -4.75 -32.29
CA LEU A 319 4.20 -4.19 -33.65
C LEU A 319 5.63 -3.81 -34.03
N ILE A 320 6.25 -4.63 -34.88
CA ILE A 320 7.53 -4.31 -35.50
C ILE A 320 7.20 -3.58 -36.80
N GLU A 321 7.61 -2.33 -36.93
CA GLU A 321 7.45 -1.56 -38.16
C GLU A 321 8.11 -2.31 -39.33
N ASN A 322 7.43 -2.40 -40.47
CA ASN A 322 8.00 -3.02 -41.66
C ASN A 322 9.28 -2.27 -42.04
N PHE A 323 10.39 -3.00 -42.17
CA PHE A 323 11.65 -2.44 -42.63
C PHE A 323 11.40 -1.72 -43.97
N HIS A 324 11.60 -0.40 -43.99
CA HIS A 324 11.62 0.35 -45.23
C HIS A 324 12.73 -0.22 -46.13
N GLU A 325 12.44 -0.35 -47.42
CA GLU A 325 13.43 -0.82 -48.37
C GLU A 325 14.70 0.04 -48.28
N LEU A 326 15.82 -0.63 -48.07
CA LEU A 326 17.13 0.01 -48.03
C LEU A 326 17.34 0.82 -49.33
N PRO A 327 17.87 2.06 -49.25
CA PRO A 327 18.22 2.84 -50.42
C PRO A 327 19.08 2.03 -51.39
N ASP A 328 18.82 2.17 -52.70
CA ASP A 328 19.41 1.33 -53.76
C ASP A 328 20.94 1.28 -53.72
N PHE A 329 21.57 2.36 -53.27
CA PHE A 329 23.02 2.42 -53.07
C PHE A 329 23.54 1.38 -52.06
N ILE A 330 22.84 1.20 -50.94
CA ILE A 330 23.24 0.23 -49.91
C ILE A 330 22.97 -1.20 -50.40
N LYS A 331 21.87 -1.42 -51.13
CA LYS A 331 21.59 -2.72 -51.77
C LYS A 331 22.69 -3.08 -52.79
N ALA A 332 23.11 -2.14 -53.63
CA ALA A 332 24.16 -2.34 -54.62
C ALA A 332 25.55 -2.59 -53.97
N LEU A 333 25.81 -2.00 -52.80
CA LEU A 333 27.01 -2.29 -52.01
C LEU A 333 27.00 -3.71 -51.43
N LEU A 334 25.88 -4.12 -50.82
CA LEU A 334 25.75 -5.46 -50.20
C LEU A 334 25.77 -6.59 -51.22
N ASN A 335 25.23 -6.36 -52.42
CA ASN A 335 25.16 -7.36 -53.49
C ASN A 335 26.43 -7.40 -54.36
N GLY A 336 27.43 -6.54 -54.09
CA GLY A 336 28.68 -6.52 -54.85
C GLY A 336 28.60 -5.81 -56.20
N GLU A 337 27.49 -5.15 -56.51
CA GLU A 337 27.23 -4.48 -57.79
C GLU A 337 27.86 -3.07 -57.85
N HIS A 338 28.17 -2.47 -56.71
CA HIS A 338 28.81 -1.16 -56.62
C HIS A 338 30.36 -1.27 -56.56
N PRO A 339 31.14 -0.37 -57.19
CA PRO A 339 32.61 -0.44 -57.19
C PRO A 339 33.25 -0.42 -55.80
N GLN A 340 32.60 0.23 -54.83
CA GLN A 340 33.07 0.30 -53.44
C GLN A 340 32.78 -0.95 -52.61
N SER A 341 32.05 -1.94 -53.15
CA SER A 341 31.72 -3.18 -52.40
C SER A 341 32.96 -4.00 -52.03
N LYS A 342 34.07 -3.84 -52.75
CA LYS A 342 35.34 -4.54 -52.46
C LYS A 342 36.03 -4.08 -51.18
N HIS A 343 35.53 -3.01 -50.56
CA HIS A 343 36.09 -2.41 -49.34
C HIS A 343 35.26 -2.72 -48.08
N PHE A 344 34.21 -3.53 -48.20
CA PHE A 344 33.30 -3.90 -47.12
C PHE A 344 33.27 -5.40 -46.88
#